data_AF-A0A2E7XFH0-F1
#
_entry.id   AF-A0A2E7XFH0-F1
#
_cell.length_a   1.000
_cell.length_b   1.000
_cell.length_c   1.000
_cell.angle_alpha   90.00
_cell.angle_beta   90.00
_cell.angle_gamma   90.00
#
_symmetry.space_group_name_H-M   'P 1'
#
loop_
_entity.id
_entity.type
_entity.pdbx_description
1 polymer ?
#
loop_
_entity_poly.entity_id
_entity_poly.type
_entity_poly.pdbx_seq_one_letter_code
_entity_poly.pdbx_strand_id
1 'polypeptide(L)' 'MSWRSMTISHMPDKQNIPDDIQQVTYAAQKMVERFGNRAPAEATIRALELEVSGDQASANTWWGIVKQTEILTGHSA' A
#
# COMPACT_ATOMS: atom_id res chain seq x y z
N MET A 1 35.28 -35.99 -17.84
CA MET A 1 35.12 -34.58 -18.25
C MET A 1 33.96 -34.01 -17.44
N SER A 2 34.26 -33.06 -16.56
CA SER A 2 33.28 -32.26 -15.79
C SER A 2 32.78 -31.08 -16.66
N TRP A 3 31.96 -30.19 -16.08
CA TRP A 3 31.48 -28.90 -16.59
C TRP A 3 30.26 -29.04 -17.55
N ARG A 4 29.03 -28.59 -17.26
CA ARG A 4 28.49 -27.68 -16.23
C ARG A 4 27.01 -28.03 -16.02
N SER A 5 26.60 -28.33 -14.78
CA SER A 5 25.20 -28.22 -14.37
C SER A 5 24.81 -26.75 -14.45
N MET A 6 24.04 -26.36 -15.47
CA MET A 6 23.33 -25.08 -15.46
C MET A 6 22.19 -25.21 -14.44
N THR A 7 22.46 -24.89 -13.17
CA THR A 7 21.40 -24.54 -12.23
C THR A 7 20.79 -23.25 -12.73
N ILE A 8 19.69 -23.35 -13.45
CA ILE A 8 18.77 -22.24 -13.67
C ILE A 8 18.23 -21.91 -12.28
N SER A 9 18.80 -20.89 -11.65
CA SER A 9 18.24 -20.28 -10.45
C SER A 9 16.84 -19.81 -10.83
N HIS A 10 15.83 -20.58 -10.41
CA HIS A 10 14.45 -20.14 -10.39
C HIS A 10 14.38 -18.98 -9.38
N MET A 11 14.70 -17.77 -9.85
CA MET A 11 14.35 -16.57 -9.15
C MET A 11 12.82 -16.55 -9.14
N PRO A 12 12.17 -16.52 -7.97
CA PRO A 12 10.72 -16.38 -7.94
C PRO A 12 10.40 -15.09 -8.69
N ASP A 13 9.58 -15.24 -9.72
CA ASP A 13 8.97 -14.17 -10.50
C ASP A 13 8.63 -13.05 -9.50
N LYS A 14 9.29 -11.89 -9.64
CA LYS A 14 8.89 -10.69 -8.89
C LYS A 14 7.45 -10.47 -9.31
N GLN A 15 6.51 -10.96 -8.50
CA GLN A 15 5.09 -10.70 -8.67
C GLN A 15 5.00 -9.22 -8.97
N ASN A 16 4.55 -8.90 -10.18
CA ASN A 16 4.39 -7.54 -10.64
C ASN A 16 3.18 -6.99 -9.88
N ILE A 17 3.40 -6.68 -8.59
CA ILE A 17 2.40 -6.08 -7.72
C ILE A 17 2.04 -4.77 -8.43
N PRO A 18 0.76 -4.57 -8.82
CA PRO A 18 0.34 -3.37 -9.52
C PRO A 18 0.90 -2.12 -8.83
N ASP A 19 1.45 -1.19 -9.62
CA ASP A 19 2.11 0.02 -9.12
C ASP A 19 1.24 0.76 -8.09
N ASP A 20 -0.07 0.82 -8.34
CA ASP A 20 -1.08 1.40 -7.44
C ASP A 20 -1.10 0.74 -6.05
N ILE A 21 -0.97 -0.59 -5.96
CA ILE A 21 -0.96 -1.31 -4.68
C ILE A 21 0.35 -1.02 -3.93
N GLN A 22 1.49 -0.93 -4.65
CA GLN A 22 2.76 -0.56 -4.04
C GLN A 22 2.73 0.87 -3.50
N GLN A 23 2.15 1.82 -4.26
CA GLN A 23 1.99 3.21 -3.85
C GLN A 23 1.10 3.36 -2.61
N VAL A 24 -0.07 2.69 -2.60
CA VAL A 24 -0.97 2.66 -1.44
C VAL A 24 -0.26 2.10 -0.21
N THR A 25 0.47 0.99 -0.38
CA THR A 25 1.21 0.35 0.71
C THR A 25 2.29 1.26 1.27
N TYR A 26 3.07 1.90 0.40
CA TYR A 26 4.12 2.82 0.79
C TYR A 26 3.55 4.05 1.52
N ALA A 27 2.50 4.67 0.97
CA ALA A 27 1.85 5.82 1.59
C ALA A 27 1.27 5.47 2.96
N ALA A 28 0.63 4.31 3.10
CA ALA A 28 0.11 3.81 4.38
C ALA A 28 1.23 3.59 5.41
N GLN A 29 2.37 3.02 5.02
CA GLN A 29 3.53 2.90 5.90
C GLN A 29 4.01 4.27 6.38
N LYS A 30 4.11 5.26 5.50
CA LYS A 30 4.51 6.64 5.86
C LYS A 30 3.50 7.33 6.78
N MET A 31 2.21 7.06 6.59
CA MET A 31 1.17 7.55 7.47
C MET A 31 1.31 6.97 8.88
N VAL A 32 1.53 5.65 9.00
CA VAL A 32 1.74 5.00 10.31
C VAL A 32 3.03 5.48 10.98
N GLU A 33 4.12 5.62 10.24
CA GLU A 33 5.37 6.20 10.76
C GLU A 33 5.17 7.61 11.34
N ARG A 34 4.34 8.44 10.68
CA ARG A 34 4.13 9.84 11.07
C ARG A 34 3.06 10.03 12.16
N PHE A 35 1.96 9.30 12.06
CA PHE A 35 0.76 9.53 12.87
C PHE A 35 0.44 8.39 13.83
N GLY A 36 1.15 7.27 13.75
CA GLY A 36 0.94 6.08 14.57
C GLY A 36 -0.49 5.56 14.44
N ASN A 37 -1.12 5.28 15.58
CA ASN A 37 -2.51 4.77 15.65
C ASN A 37 -3.57 5.73 15.09
N ARG A 38 -3.22 7.00 14.84
CA ARG A 38 -4.13 7.97 14.19
C ARG A 38 -4.10 7.91 12.68
N ALA A 39 -3.16 7.17 12.08
CA ALA A 39 -3.01 7.08 10.63
C ALA A 39 -4.30 6.72 9.87
N PRO A 40 -5.15 5.78 10.34
CA PRO A 40 -6.44 5.52 9.69
C PRO A 40 -7.35 6.74 9.67
N ALA A 41 -7.52 7.42 10.80
CA ALA A 41 -8.38 8.59 10.90
C ALA A 41 -7.90 9.75 10.02
N GLU A 42 -6.58 10.01 10.00
CA GLU A 42 -5.99 11.06 9.15
C GLU A 42 -6.17 10.74 7.66
N ALA A 43 -6.00 9.47 7.26
CA ALA A 43 -6.24 9.03 5.90
C ALA A 43 -7.73 9.13 5.52
N THR A 44 -8.64 8.83 6.45
CA THR A 44 -10.10 8.95 6.25
C THR A 44 -10.51 10.40 6.03
N ILE A 45 -10.01 11.32 6.85
CA ILE A 45 -10.27 12.75 6.68
C ILE A 45 -9.84 13.19 5.27
N ARG A 46 -8.65 12.76 4.84
CA ARG A 46 -8.15 13.13 3.52
C ARG A 46 -8.97 12.54 2.37
N ALA A 47 -9.45 11.30 2.51
CA ALA A 47 -10.33 10.69 1.52
C ALA A 47 -11.64 11.50 1.39
N LEU A 48 -12.25 11.86 2.52
CA LEU A 48 -13.49 12.65 2.55
C LEU A 48 -13.30 14.05 1.94
N GLU A 49 -12.19 14.74 2.24
CA GLU A 49 -11.88 16.04 1.64
C GLU A 49 -11.84 15.99 0.11
N LEU A 50 -11.30 14.91 -0.45
CA LEU A 50 -11.19 14.70 -1.89
C LEU A 50 -12.54 14.37 -2.52
N GLU A 51 -13.38 13.55 -1.87
CA GLU A 51 -14.75 13.28 -2.30
C GLU A 51 -15.58 14.56 -2.34
N VAL A 52 -15.50 15.39 -1.29
CA VAL A 52 -16.19 16.69 -1.22
C VAL A 52 -15.69 17.64 -2.31
N SER A 53 -14.41 17.55 -2.67
CA SER A 53 -13.81 18.34 -3.76
C SER A 53 -14.14 17.80 -5.15
N GLY A 54 -14.81 16.64 -5.26
CA GLY A 54 -15.16 15.99 -6.52
C GLY A 54 -14.03 15.19 -7.18
N ASP A 55 -12.88 15.02 -6.52
CA ASP A 55 -11.78 14.20 -7.02
C ASP A 55 -11.91 12.75 -6.55
N GLN A 56 -12.79 12.01 -7.22
CA GLN A 56 -13.11 10.63 -6.87
C GLN A 56 -11.91 9.69 -7.07
N ALA A 57 -11.05 9.94 -8.07
CA ALA A 57 -9.91 9.08 -8.36
C ALA A 57 -8.90 9.13 -7.21
N SER A 58 -8.54 10.34 -6.77
CA SER A 58 -7.65 10.51 -5.63
C SER A 58 -8.29 10.01 -4.33
N ALA A 59 -9.59 10.25 -4.12
CA ALA A 59 -10.30 9.72 -2.97
C ALA A 59 -10.22 8.19 -2.87
N ASN A 60 -10.39 7.48 -3.99
CA ASN A 60 -10.30 6.02 -4.03
C ASN A 60 -8.90 5.51 -3.63
N THR A 61 -7.84 6.19 -4.05
CA THR A 61 -6.48 5.88 -3.60
C THR A 61 -6.33 6.07 -2.10
N TRP A 62 -6.86 7.17 -1.54
CA TRP A 62 -6.84 7.44 -0.11
C TRP A 62 -7.67 6.44 0.71
N TRP A 63 -8.80 5.95 0.18
CA TRP A 63 -9.53 4.84 0.79
C TRP A 63 -8.74 3.53 0.80
N GLY A 64 -7.91 3.29 -0.23
CA GLY A 64 -6.94 2.20 -0.20
C GLY A 64 -5.92 2.37 0.94
N ILE A 65 -5.43 3.59 1.13
CA ILE A 65 -4.48 3.92 2.21
C ILE A 65 -5.13 3.71 3.58
N VAL A 66 -6.39 4.13 3.79
CA VAL A 66 -7.16 3.89 5.02
C VAL A 66 -7.13 2.41 5.38
N LYS A 67 -7.61 1.55 4.48
CA LYS A 67 -7.66 0.09 4.69
C LYS A 67 -6.29 -0.48 5.04
N GLN A 68 -5.24 -0.01 4.36
CA GLN A 68 -3.89 -0.51 4.63
C GLN A 68 -3.36 -0.03 5.98
N THR A 69 -3.64 1.22 6.39
CA THR A 69 -3.25 1.72 7.72
C THR A 69 -4.01 1.03 8.85
N GLU A 70 -5.27 0.65 8.64
CA GLU A 70 -6.08 -0.15 9.57
C GLU A 70 -5.42 -1.52 9.84
N ILE A 71 -5.03 -2.21 8.77
CA ILE A 71 -4.28 -3.48 8.85
C ILE A 71 -2.96 -3.30 9.60
N LEU A 72 -2.17 -2.28 9.25
CA LEU A 72 -0.84 -2.05 9.83
C LEU A 72 -0.89 -1.64 11.31
N THR A 73 -1.96 -0.99 11.75
CA THR A 73 -2.12 -0.52 13.14
C THR A 73 -2.91 -1.50 14.02
N GLY A 74 -3.42 -2.60 13.45
CA GLY A 74 -4.23 -3.58 14.17
C GLY A 74 -5.66 -3.13 14.45
N HIS A 75 -6.14 -2.08 13.76
CA HIS A 75 -7.57 -1.73 13.72
C HIS A 75 -8.22 -2.59 12.64
N SER A 76 -8.44 -3.87 12.88
CA SER A 76 -9.24 -4.69 11.97
C SER A 76 -10.69 -4.16 12.00
N ALA A 77 -11.16 -3.64 10.87
CA ALA A 77 -12.54 -3.22 10.64
C ALA A 77 -13.56 -4.35 10.89
#